data_AF-A0A951THI7-F1
#
_entry.id   AF-A0A951THI7-F1
#
_cell.length_a   1.000
_cell.length_b   1.000
_cell.length_c   1.000
_cell.angle_alpha   90.00
_cell.angle_beta   90.00
_cell.angle_gamma   90.00
#
_symmetry.space_group_name_H-M   'P 1'
#
loop_
_entity.id
_entity.type
_entity.pdbx_description
1 polymer ?
#
loop_
_entity_poly.entity_id
_entity_poly.type
_entity_poly.pdbx_seq_one_letter_code
_entity_poly.pdbx_strand_id
1 'polypeptide(L)'
;MLRPFFLATALFFAAGRIAVAQPATEGAPKAPNPPHIGRGPQTPEEKAEADRQMEEIFRKAREEGDAMRKLPPAQQQEALRKIKEEIVRGTLTRAGFTAKKLQDRIMAFIAEQEKSRHKVRETANKVYLALEPQGDPTNAQGMSLLLINYLNADEDAKDQRELANRAMDKEITFTAQPHLMALLTLNGIIGEASWFTSDVIMTGSQSIGSLAEFR
;
A
#
# COMPACT_ATOMS: atom_id res chain seq x y z
N MET A 1 -25.27 12.40 15.31
CA MET A 1 -24.70 11.14 15.85
C MET A 1 -24.24 10.31 14.66
N LEU A 2 -22.94 10.32 14.34
CA LEU A 2 -22.37 9.45 13.31
C LEU A 2 -22.35 8.02 13.83
N ARG A 3 -22.92 7.08 13.08
CA ARG A 3 -22.80 5.64 13.38
C ARG A 3 -21.33 5.21 13.23
N PRO A 4 -20.82 4.32 14.10
CA PRO A 4 -19.50 3.74 13.90
C PRO A 4 -19.51 2.93 12.59
N PHE A 5 -18.69 3.35 11.63
CA PHE A 5 -18.35 2.58 10.44
C PHE A 5 -17.69 1.28 10.92
N PHE A 6 -18.44 0.18 10.90
CA PHE A 6 -17.86 -1.15 11.05
C PHE A 6 -17.23 -1.52 9.70
N LEU A 7 -15.94 -1.19 9.57
CA LEU A 7 -15.14 -1.51 8.41
C LEU A 7 -14.97 -3.04 8.37
N ALA A 8 -15.73 -3.71 7.50
CA ALA A 8 -15.51 -5.12 7.20
C ALA A 8 -14.18 -5.24 6.44
N THR A 9 -13.08 -5.33 7.18
CA THR A 9 -11.72 -5.43 6.65
C THR A 9 -11.53 -6.80 6.00
N ALA A 10 -12.01 -6.95 4.77
CA ALA A 10 -11.76 -8.08 3.88
C ALA A 10 -10.75 -7.66 2.80
N LEU A 11 -9.53 -7.31 3.20
CA LEU A 11 -8.39 -7.22 2.28
C LEU A 11 -7.66 -8.56 2.30
N PHE A 12 -7.93 -9.37 1.27
CA PHE A 12 -7.16 -10.58 0.97
C PHE A 12 -5.73 -10.19 0.58
N PHE A 13 -4.77 -10.40 1.50
CA PHE A 13 -3.36 -10.42 1.14
C PHE A 13 -3.06 -11.79 0.53
N ALA A 14 -3.19 -11.90 -0.79
CA ALA A 14 -2.61 -12.99 -1.55
C ALA A 14 -1.08 -12.80 -1.56
N ALA A 15 -0.40 -13.21 -0.49
CA ALA A 15 1.06 -13.30 -0.45
C ALA A 15 1.50 -14.49 -1.31
N GLY A 16 1.63 -14.27 -2.63
CA GLY A 16 2.28 -15.20 -3.53
C GLY A 16 3.73 -15.39 -3.10
N ARG A 17 4.07 -16.58 -2.61
CA ARG A 17 5.48 -16.94 -2.41
C ARG A 17 6.11 -17.16 -3.78
N ILE A 18 7.00 -16.26 -4.18
CA ILE A 18 7.94 -16.52 -5.27
C ILE A 18 8.86 -17.63 -4.77
N ALA A 19 8.61 -18.86 -5.22
CA ALA A 19 9.51 -19.98 -5.00
C ALA A 19 10.73 -19.77 -5.90
N VAL A 20 11.83 -19.26 -5.33
CA VAL A 20 13.13 -19.30 -5.98
C VAL A 20 13.58 -20.76 -5.96
N ALA A 21 13.47 -21.44 -7.10
CA ALA A 21 13.96 -22.80 -7.27
C ALA A 21 15.49 -22.80 -7.13
N GLN A 22 16.00 -23.27 -5.99
CA GLN A 22 17.43 -23.57 -5.85
C GLN A 22 17.75 -24.84 -6.67
N PRO A 23 18.92 -24.92 -7.32
CA PRO A 23 19.35 -26.15 -7.96
C PRO A 23 19.38 -27.27 -6.91
N ALA A 24 18.66 -28.36 -7.18
CA ALA A 24 18.47 -29.44 -6.24
C ALA A 24 19.81 -30.07 -5.88
N THR A 25 20.25 -29.90 -4.63
CA THR A 25 21.23 -30.80 -4.02
C THR A 25 20.49 -32.10 -3.72
N GLU A 26 20.78 -33.15 -4.51
CA GLU A 26 20.31 -34.51 -4.25
C GLU A 26 20.74 -34.92 -2.83
N GLY A 27 19.81 -34.92 -1.87
CA GLY A 27 20.06 -35.46 -0.52
C GLY A 27 19.63 -34.60 0.67
N ALA A 28 19.14 -33.36 0.48
CA ALA A 28 18.58 -32.61 1.60
C ALA A 28 17.27 -33.28 2.10
N PRO A 29 17.10 -33.56 3.41
CA PRO A 29 15.86 -34.09 3.94
C PRO A 29 14.73 -33.10 3.64
N LYS A 30 13.68 -33.58 2.96
CA LYS A 30 12.49 -32.78 2.67
C LYS A 30 11.93 -32.27 3.99
N ALA A 31 11.98 -30.96 4.20
CA ALA A 31 11.26 -30.35 5.31
C ALA A 31 9.79 -30.76 5.23
N PRO A 32 9.12 -31.04 6.35
CA PRO A 32 7.68 -31.31 6.35
C PRO A 32 6.97 -30.15 5.65
N ASN A 33 6.17 -30.48 4.64
CA ASN A 33 5.35 -29.49 3.96
C ASN A 33 4.53 -28.73 5.01
N PRO A 34 4.45 -27.39 4.93
CA PRO A 34 3.58 -26.65 5.83
C PRO A 34 2.16 -27.20 5.71
N PRO A 35 1.39 -27.23 6.81
CA PRO A 35 0.00 -27.65 6.78
C PRO A 35 -0.74 -26.87 5.68
N HIS A 36 -1.42 -27.60 4.79
CA HIS A 36 -2.22 -26.98 3.73
C HIS A 36 -3.22 -26.00 4.36
N ILE A 37 -3.04 -24.72 4.07
CA ILE A 37 -3.96 -23.66 4.49
C ILE A 37 -5.24 -23.84 3.67
N GLY A 38 -6.27 -24.42 4.30
CA GLY A 38 -7.65 -24.51 3.81
C GLY A 38 -7.84 -25.28 2.50
N ARG A 39 -8.43 -26.49 2.58
CA ARG A 39 -9.14 -27.04 1.42
C ARG A 39 -10.18 -26.00 1.00
N GLY A 40 -10.10 -25.50 -0.24
CA GLY A 40 -11.18 -24.70 -0.82
C GLY A 40 -12.52 -25.45 -0.76
N PRO A 41 -13.65 -24.77 -1.04
CA PRO A 41 -14.99 -25.36 -0.94
C PRO A 41 -15.02 -26.72 -1.64
N GLN A 42 -15.31 -27.76 -0.86
CA GLN A 42 -15.26 -29.18 -1.23
C GLN A 42 -16.55 -29.60 -1.94
N THR A 43 -17.66 -28.93 -1.63
CA THR A 43 -18.99 -29.26 -2.15
C THR A 43 -19.55 -28.12 -3.01
N PRO A 44 -20.48 -28.43 -3.93
CA PRO A 44 -21.22 -27.39 -4.66
C PRO A 44 -21.95 -26.40 -3.74
N GLU A 45 -22.42 -26.86 -2.58
CA GLU A 45 -23.11 -26.04 -1.58
C GLU A 45 -22.16 -25.06 -0.90
N GLU A 46 -20.99 -25.52 -0.45
CA GLU A 46 -19.94 -24.67 0.13
C GLU A 46 -19.44 -23.63 -0.89
N LYS A 47 -19.34 -24.01 -2.16
CA LYS A 47 -18.98 -23.08 -3.23
C LYS A 47 -20.06 -22.02 -3.44
N ALA A 48 -21.33 -22.41 -3.52
CA ALA A 48 -22.44 -21.48 -3.68
C ALA A 48 -22.61 -20.54 -2.48
N GLU A 49 -22.26 -20.98 -1.27
CA GLU A 49 -22.21 -20.11 -0.09
C GLU A 49 -21.02 -19.13 -0.16
N ALA A 50 -19.82 -19.61 -0.50
CA ALA A 50 -18.65 -18.75 -0.68
C ALA A 50 -18.88 -17.69 -1.76
N ASP A 51 -19.51 -18.05 -2.88
CA ASP A 51 -19.84 -17.12 -3.97
C ASP A 51 -20.84 -16.05 -3.49
N ARG A 52 -21.87 -16.42 -2.72
CA ARG A 52 -22.82 -15.47 -2.12
C ARG A 52 -22.15 -14.53 -1.12
N GLN A 53 -21.26 -15.05 -0.27
CA GLN A 53 -20.50 -14.24 0.68
C GLN A 53 -19.57 -13.26 -0.06
N MET A 54 -18.89 -13.71 -1.10
CA MET A 54 -18.06 -12.85 -1.95
C MET A 54 -18.87 -11.77 -2.65
N GLU A 55 -20.04 -12.10 -3.21
CA GLU A 55 -20.94 -11.12 -3.82
C GLU A 55 -21.40 -10.07 -2.82
N GLU A 56 -21.75 -10.47 -1.58
CA GLU A 56 -22.12 -9.54 -0.53
C GLU A 56 -20.95 -8.61 -0.14
N ILE A 57 -19.73 -9.15 -0.04
CA ILE A 57 -18.51 -8.37 0.24
C ILE A 57 -18.29 -7.35 -0.89
N PHE A 58 -18.36 -7.76 -2.15
CA PHE A 58 -18.18 -6.87 -3.28
C PHE A 58 -19.26 -5.79 -3.36
N ARG A 59 -20.52 -6.13 -3.07
CA ARG A 59 -21.61 -5.16 -3.00
C ARG A 59 -21.34 -4.10 -1.93
N LYS A 60 -21.01 -4.52 -0.70
CA LYS A 60 -20.67 -3.58 0.39
C LYS A 60 -19.48 -2.71 0.04
N ALA A 61 -18.42 -3.29 -0.52
CA ALA A 61 -17.24 -2.55 -0.95
C ALA A 61 -17.56 -1.48 -2.02
N ARG A 62 -18.49 -1.77 -2.95
CA ARG A 62 -18.96 -0.80 -3.95
C ARG A 62 -19.77 0.32 -3.29
N GLU A 63 -20.72 -0.02 -2.43
CA GLU A 63 -21.54 0.96 -1.71
C GLU A 63 -20.67 1.89 -0.84
N GLU A 64 -19.69 1.35 -0.13
CA GLU A 64 -18.72 2.11 0.66
C GLU A 64 -17.82 2.98 -0.22
N GLY A 65 -17.35 2.44 -1.36
CA GLY A 65 -16.56 3.18 -2.33
C GLY A 65 -17.32 4.38 -2.91
N ASP A 66 -18.59 4.21 -3.25
CA ASP A 66 -19.44 5.28 -3.76
C ASP A 66 -19.82 6.29 -2.67
N ALA A 67 -20.02 5.84 -1.43
CA ALA A 67 -20.19 6.74 -0.29
C ALA A 67 -18.94 7.58 -0.05
N MET A 68 -17.75 6.99 -0.15
CA MET A 68 -16.47 7.68 0.01
C MET A 68 -16.27 8.72 -1.08
N ARG A 69 -16.56 8.41 -2.35
CA ARG A 69 -16.45 9.35 -3.47
C ARG A 69 -17.33 10.59 -3.33
N LYS A 70 -18.43 10.49 -2.59
CA LYS A 70 -19.36 11.62 -2.31
C LYS A 70 -18.88 12.52 -1.17
N LEU A 71 -17.89 12.11 -0.37
CA LEU A 71 -17.33 12.95 0.68
C LEU A 71 -16.51 14.10 0.08
N PRO A 72 -16.40 15.26 0.76
CA PRO A 72 -15.43 16.29 0.39
C PRO A 72 -14.00 15.75 0.36
N PRO A 73 -13.10 16.26 -0.51
CA PRO A 73 -11.75 15.72 -0.68
C PRO A 73 -10.95 15.56 0.62
N ALA A 74 -11.01 16.55 1.51
CA ALA A 74 -10.34 16.49 2.81
C ALA A 74 -10.86 15.34 3.70
N GLN A 75 -12.17 15.06 3.64
CA GLN A 75 -12.79 13.96 4.38
C GLN A 75 -12.46 12.61 3.76
N GLN A 76 -12.35 12.53 2.43
CA GLN A 76 -11.87 11.33 1.74
C GLN A 76 -10.45 10.96 2.17
N GLN A 77 -9.54 11.95 2.19
CA GLN A 77 -8.17 11.74 2.63
C GLN A 77 -8.10 11.28 4.09
N GLU A 78 -8.91 11.87 4.98
CA GLU A 78 -8.97 11.43 6.38
C GLU A 78 -9.52 10.01 6.52
N ALA A 79 -10.56 9.66 5.75
CA ALA A 79 -11.11 8.30 5.74
C ALA A 79 -10.07 7.28 5.26
N LEU A 80 -9.39 7.55 4.15
CA LEU A 80 -8.31 6.70 3.65
C LEU A 80 -7.16 6.58 4.65
N ARG A 81 -6.81 7.66 5.35
CA ARG A 81 -5.80 7.64 6.42
C ARG A 81 -6.20 6.69 7.55
N LYS A 82 -7.46 6.77 8.01
CA LYS A 82 -8.00 5.87 9.06
C LYS A 82 -8.00 4.41 8.62
N ILE A 83 -8.41 4.13 7.39
CA ILE A 83 -8.40 2.78 6.82
C ILE A 83 -6.97 2.22 6.79
N LYS A 84 -6.01 3.01 6.29
CA LYS A 84 -4.58 2.61 6.29
C LYS A 84 -4.09 2.32 7.71
N GLU A 85 -4.41 3.19 8.67
CA GLU A 85 -4.02 3.01 10.06
C GLU A 85 -4.61 1.73 10.66
N GLU A 86 -5.90 1.46 10.46
CA GLU A 86 -6.57 0.26 10.95
C GLU A 86 -5.96 -1.02 10.33
N ILE A 87 -5.69 -1.02 9.02
CA ILE A 87 -5.07 -2.17 8.35
C ILE A 87 -3.68 -2.43 8.92
N VAL A 88 -2.84 -1.40 9.06
CA VAL A 88 -1.47 -1.55 9.58
C VAL A 88 -1.49 -2.05 11.03
N ARG A 89 -2.29 -1.42 11.90
CA ARG A 89 -2.43 -1.83 13.31
C ARG A 89 -3.01 -3.23 13.45
N GLY A 90 -4.00 -3.59 12.63
CA GLY A 90 -4.59 -4.91 12.58
C GLY A 90 -3.57 -5.98 12.17
N THR A 91 -2.76 -5.70 11.14
CA THR A 91 -1.67 -6.59 10.70
C THR A 91 -0.59 -6.75 11.76
N LEU A 92 -0.16 -5.67 12.42
CA LEU A 92 0.80 -5.73 13.52
C LEU A 92 0.25 -6.57 14.68
N THR A 93 -0.99 -6.33 15.09
CA THR A 93 -1.67 -7.08 16.15
C THR A 93 -1.77 -8.57 15.81
N ARG A 94 -2.18 -8.94 14.60
CA ARG A 94 -2.25 -10.34 14.16
C ARG A 94 -0.89 -11.04 14.14
N ALA A 95 0.18 -10.30 13.90
CA ALA A 95 1.54 -10.81 13.95
C ALA A 95 2.15 -10.85 15.38
N GLY A 96 1.37 -10.48 16.41
CA GLY A 96 1.77 -10.49 17.82
C GLY A 96 2.40 -9.18 18.32
N PHE A 97 2.51 -8.16 17.47
CA PHE A 97 3.06 -6.84 17.82
C PHE A 97 1.97 -5.92 18.37
N THR A 98 1.56 -6.13 19.62
CA THR A 98 0.43 -5.41 20.26
C THR A 98 0.85 -4.16 21.03
N ALA A 99 2.15 -3.92 21.21
CA ALA A 99 2.65 -2.79 21.99
C ALA A 99 2.29 -1.46 21.32
N LYS A 100 1.44 -0.66 21.97
CA LYS A 100 0.95 0.62 21.44
C LYS A 100 2.09 1.56 21.01
N LYS A 101 3.14 1.69 21.82
CA LYS A 101 4.31 2.54 21.50
C LYS A 101 4.97 2.15 20.17
N LEU A 102 5.10 0.85 19.92
CA LEU A 102 5.69 0.33 18.68
C LEU A 102 4.78 0.62 17.47
N GLN A 103 3.48 0.32 17.58
CA GLN A 103 2.52 0.60 16.53
C GLN A 103 2.44 2.10 16.21
N ASP A 104 2.41 2.95 17.23
CA ASP A 104 2.38 4.41 17.06
C ASP A 104 3.64 4.93 16.37
N ARG A 105 4.83 4.36 16.68
CA ARG A 105 6.05 4.75 16.00
C ARG A 105 6.05 4.36 14.52
N ILE A 106 5.54 3.17 14.20
CA ILE A 106 5.37 2.73 12.81
C ILE A 106 4.39 3.67 12.07
N MET A 107 3.29 4.05 12.71
CA MET A 107 2.33 5.00 12.12
C MET A 107 2.93 6.38 11.89
N ALA A 108 3.74 6.88 12.84
CA ALA A 108 4.45 8.13 12.69
C ALA A 108 5.46 8.09 11.54
N PHE A 109 6.19 6.99 11.41
CA PHE A 109 7.11 6.74 10.30
C PHE A 109 6.36 6.72 8.95
N ILE A 110 5.23 6.03 8.85
CA ILE A 110 4.40 6.02 7.62
C ILE A 110 3.94 7.44 7.26
N ALA A 111 3.50 8.22 8.25
CA ALA A 111 3.09 9.61 8.02
C ALA A 111 4.24 10.52 7.59
N GLU A 112 5.46 10.27 8.07
CA GLU A 112 6.67 10.98 7.65
C GLU A 112 7.06 10.61 6.21
N GLN A 113 7.00 9.32 5.85
CA GLN A 113 7.20 8.84 4.48
C GLN A 113 6.17 9.38 3.48
N GLU A 114 4.93 9.57 3.92
CA GLU A 114 3.89 10.16 3.07
C GLU A 114 4.22 11.62 2.68
N LYS A 115 4.84 12.38 3.59
CA LYS A 115 5.26 13.76 3.33
C LYS A 115 6.39 13.83 2.30
N SER A 116 7.40 12.96 2.42
CA SER A 116 8.53 12.95 1.49
C SER A 116 8.11 12.60 0.06
N ARG A 117 7.07 11.78 -0.09
CA ARG A 117 6.53 11.35 -1.39
C ARG A 117 5.63 12.35 -2.08
N HIS A 118 5.14 13.38 -1.40
CA HIS A 118 4.28 14.38 -2.01
C HIS A 118 4.94 15.00 -3.26
N LYS A 119 6.23 15.36 -3.15
CA LYS A 119 7.01 15.94 -4.24
C LYS A 119 7.18 14.95 -5.41
N VAL A 120 7.44 13.67 -5.10
CA VAL A 120 7.56 12.60 -6.11
C VAL A 120 6.27 12.46 -6.89
N ARG A 121 5.11 12.43 -6.21
CA ARG A 121 3.79 12.38 -6.87
C ARG A 121 3.53 13.59 -7.73
N GLU A 122 3.86 14.78 -7.24
CA GLU A 122 3.67 16.02 -7.97
C GLU A 122 4.49 16.03 -9.28
N THR A 123 5.77 15.65 -9.22
CA THR A 123 6.65 15.61 -10.39
C THR A 123 6.31 14.45 -11.33
N ALA A 124 5.95 13.29 -10.80
CA ALA A 124 5.46 12.16 -11.58
C ALA A 124 4.17 12.50 -12.34
N ASN A 125 3.22 13.20 -11.69
CA ASN A 125 1.98 13.62 -12.33
C ASN A 125 2.25 14.59 -13.49
N LYS A 126 3.22 15.50 -13.35
CA LYS A 126 3.63 16.39 -14.45
C LYS A 126 4.20 15.61 -15.64
N VAL A 127 5.02 14.58 -15.38
CA VAL A 127 5.52 13.67 -16.43
C VAL A 127 4.35 12.94 -17.09
N TYR A 128 3.41 12.39 -16.30
CA TYR A 128 2.24 11.68 -16.81
C TYR A 128 1.38 12.55 -17.72
N LEU A 129 1.00 13.75 -17.27
CA LEU A 129 0.20 14.69 -18.05
C LEU A 129 0.90 15.12 -19.35
N ALA A 130 2.22 15.25 -19.34
CA ALA A 130 3.00 15.57 -20.54
C ALA A 130 3.05 14.44 -21.57
N LEU A 131 2.73 13.20 -21.16
CA LEU A 131 2.60 12.03 -22.04
C LEU A 131 1.17 11.84 -22.57
N GLU A 132 0.19 12.58 -22.06
CA GLU A 132 -1.20 12.42 -22.50
C GLU A 132 -1.38 12.90 -23.95
N PRO A 133 -2.01 12.09 -24.82
CA PRO A 133 -2.20 12.45 -26.24
C PRO A 133 -3.06 13.71 -26.45
N GLN A 134 -3.85 14.10 -25.45
CA GLN A 134 -4.80 15.20 -25.51
C GLN A 134 -4.27 16.48 -24.84
N GLY A 135 -3.08 16.44 -24.22
CA GLY A 135 -2.44 17.60 -23.59
C GLY A 135 -1.69 18.47 -24.59
N ASP A 136 -1.26 19.65 -24.13
CA ASP A 136 -0.35 20.49 -24.92
C ASP A 136 0.94 19.71 -25.21
N PRO A 137 1.39 19.65 -26.48
CA PRO A 137 2.55 18.86 -26.85
C PRO A 137 3.79 19.39 -26.12
N THR A 138 4.31 18.58 -25.21
CA THR A 138 5.56 18.87 -24.52
C THR A 138 6.72 18.50 -25.45
N ASN A 139 7.54 19.49 -25.81
CA ASN A 139 8.71 19.23 -26.66
C ASN A 139 9.77 18.39 -25.94
N ALA A 140 10.75 17.86 -26.68
CA ALA A 140 11.77 16.96 -26.12
C ALA A 140 12.56 17.59 -24.95
N GLN A 141 12.85 18.89 -25.00
CA GLN A 141 13.54 19.60 -23.93
C GLN A 141 12.68 19.71 -22.66
N GLY A 142 11.40 20.04 -22.81
CA GLY A 142 10.44 20.09 -21.73
C GLY A 142 10.26 18.72 -21.07
N MET A 143 10.15 17.66 -21.87
CA MET A 143 10.04 16.28 -21.37
C MET A 143 11.28 15.87 -20.59
N SER A 144 12.47 16.20 -21.10
CA SER A 144 13.74 15.95 -20.41
C SER A 144 13.80 16.65 -19.04
N LEU A 145 13.37 17.91 -18.96
CA LEU A 145 13.33 18.66 -17.70
C LEU A 145 12.35 18.05 -16.70
N LEU A 146 11.16 17.66 -17.14
CA LEU A 146 10.16 17.00 -16.28
C LEU A 146 10.70 15.68 -15.71
N LEU A 147 11.37 14.88 -16.55
CA LEU A 147 11.99 13.64 -16.12
C LEU A 147 13.11 13.87 -15.10
N ILE A 148 14.00 14.85 -15.32
CA ILE A 148 15.06 15.21 -14.36
C ILE A 148 14.45 15.63 -13.01
N ASN A 149 13.41 16.45 -13.03
CA ASN A 149 12.74 16.87 -11.79
C ASN A 149 12.11 15.70 -11.03
N TYR A 150 11.53 14.74 -11.75
CA TYR A 150 11.01 13.51 -11.16
C TYR A 150 12.13 12.67 -10.53
N LEU A 151 13.22 12.42 -11.26
CA LEU A 151 14.35 11.62 -10.78
C LEU A 151 15.00 12.25 -9.54
N ASN A 152 15.22 13.56 -9.54
CA ASN A 152 15.76 14.27 -8.37
C ASN A 152 14.82 14.17 -7.15
N ALA A 153 13.50 14.27 -7.37
CA ALA A 153 12.54 14.12 -6.28
C ALA A 153 12.51 12.69 -5.72
N ASP A 154 12.66 11.67 -6.58
CA ASP A 154 12.73 10.27 -6.17
C ASP A 154 14.00 9.98 -5.36
N GLU A 155 15.16 10.53 -5.78
CA GLU A 155 16.42 10.44 -5.06
C GLU A 155 16.33 11.13 -3.68
N ASP A 156 15.79 12.37 -3.62
CA ASP A 156 15.52 13.07 -2.35
C ASP A 156 14.65 12.21 -1.40
N ALA A 157 13.60 11.58 -1.94
CA ALA A 157 12.68 10.76 -1.16
C ALA A 157 13.33 9.45 -0.69
N LYS A 158 14.25 8.89 -1.48
CA LYS A 158 15.05 7.72 -1.10
C LYS A 158 15.95 8.04 0.09
N ASP A 159 16.70 9.14 0.02
CA ASP A 159 17.59 9.56 1.10
C ASP A 159 16.83 9.82 2.41
N GLN A 160 15.68 10.51 2.31
CA GLN A 160 14.81 10.74 3.47
C GLN A 160 14.26 9.44 4.05
N ARG A 161 13.94 8.45 3.20
CA ARG A 161 13.50 7.13 3.64
C ARG A 161 14.57 6.37 4.40
N GLU A 162 15.81 6.38 3.91
CA GLU A 162 16.93 5.74 4.61
C GLU A 162 17.19 6.38 5.97
N LEU A 163 17.16 7.72 6.05
CA LEU A 163 17.30 8.45 7.31
C LEU A 163 16.17 8.10 8.28
N ALA A 164 14.92 8.12 7.83
CA ALA A 164 13.77 7.76 8.65
C ALA A 164 13.78 6.29 9.09
N ASN A 165 14.25 5.37 8.24
CA ASN A 165 14.44 3.96 8.59
C ASN A 165 15.45 3.81 9.73
N ARG A 166 16.61 4.46 9.61
CA ARG A 166 17.63 4.47 10.67
C ARG A 166 17.12 5.11 11.96
N ALA A 167 16.34 6.18 11.87
CA ALA A 167 15.76 6.84 13.05
C ALA A 167 14.73 5.94 13.74
N MET A 168 13.82 5.33 12.97
CA MET A 168 12.85 4.37 13.50
C MET A 168 13.55 3.16 14.13
N ASP A 169 14.59 2.62 13.51
CA ASP A 169 15.32 1.47 14.04
C ASP A 169 16.00 1.77 15.38
N LYS A 170 16.53 2.99 15.56
CA LYS A 170 17.06 3.42 16.85
C LYS A 170 15.99 3.43 17.96
N GLU A 171 14.72 3.66 17.62
CA GLU A 171 13.62 3.75 18.58
C GLU A 171 12.93 2.41 18.90
N ILE A 172 12.78 1.53 17.92
CA ILE A 172 12.06 0.26 18.08
C ILE A 172 12.90 -1.00 17.80
N THR A 173 14.15 -0.83 17.38
CA THR A 173 15.14 -1.89 17.14
C THR A 173 14.57 -3.02 16.28
N PHE A 174 13.93 -2.66 15.16
CA PHE A 174 13.25 -3.63 14.31
C PHE A 174 14.25 -4.49 13.53
N THR A 175 15.47 -3.99 13.25
CA THR A 175 16.52 -4.78 12.58
C THR A 175 17.01 -5.96 13.42
N ALA A 176 16.96 -5.82 14.76
CA ALA A 176 17.24 -6.92 15.69
C ALA A 176 16.07 -7.89 15.88
N GLN A 177 14.92 -7.62 15.25
CA GLN A 177 13.70 -8.43 15.33
C GLN A 177 13.32 -8.95 13.94
N PRO A 178 13.89 -10.09 13.49
CA PRO A 178 13.72 -10.59 12.12
C PRO A 178 12.25 -10.72 11.68
N HIS A 179 11.36 -11.13 12.60
CA HIS A 179 9.93 -11.24 12.32
C HIS A 179 9.28 -9.88 12.04
N LEU A 180 9.61 -8.86 12.85
CA LEU A 180 9.12 -7.50 12.63
C LEU A 180 9.69 -6.92 11.34
N MET A 181 10.99 -7.07 11.12
CA MET A 181 11.63 -6.60 9.88
C MET A 181 10.98 -7.23 8.64
N ALA A 182 10.78 -8.55 8.63
CA ALA A 182 10.10 -9.24 7.54
C ALA A 182 8.67 -8.73 7.34
N LEU A 183 7.92 -8.53 8.43
CA LEU A 183 6.56 -8.00 8.36
C LEU A 183 6.53 -6.59 7.75
N LEU A 184 7.40 -5.69 8.22
CA LEU A 184 7.46 -4.32 7.72
C LEU A 184 7.91 -4.28 6.25
N THR A 185 8.86 -5.12 5.84
CA THR A 185 9.33 -5.20 4.44
C THR A 185 8.24 -5.76 3.52
N LEU A 186 7.59 -6.87 3.90
CA LEU A 186 6.56 -7.51 3.06
C LEU A 186 5.31 -6.64 2.90
N ASN A 187 4.96 -5.87 3.93
CA ASN A 187 3.89 -4.89 3.84
C ASN A 187 4.35 -3.59 3.17
N GLY A 188 5.60 -3.50 2.68
CA GLY A 188 6.11 -2.30 2.04
C GLY A 188 6.04 -1.07 2.95
N ILE A 189 6.22 -1.23 4.26
CA ILE A 189 6.40 -0.11 5.18
C ILE A 189 7.84 0.36 5.08
N ILE A 190 8.80 -0.57 5.13
CA ILE A 190 10.22 -0.30 4.90
C ILE A 190 10.68 -0.87 3.55
N GLY A 191 11.88 -0.48 3.11
CA GLY A 191 12.50 -0.94 1.87
C GLY A 191 12.24 -0.04 0.65
N GLU A 192 12.77 -0.45 -0.51
CA GLU A 192 12.65 0.31 -1.77
C GLU A 192 11.26 0.15 -2.41
N ALA A 193 10.69 -1.07 -2.38
CA ALA A 193 9.41 -1.41 -3.00
C ALA A 193 8.20 -1.22 -2.06
N SER A 194 8.11 -0.07 -1.40
CA SER A 194 7.00 0.25 -0.50
C SER A 194 5.72 0.53 -1.30
N TRP A 195 4.88 -0.50 -1.45
CA TRP A 195 3.61 -0.47 -2.19
C TRP A 195 2.42 -0.02 -1.34
N PHE A 196 2.53 -0.05 0.00
CA PHE A 196 1.47 0.48 0.89
C PHE A 196 1.22 1.99 0.72
N THR A 197 2.15 2.67 0.05
CA THR A 197 2.16 4.09 -0.26
C THR A 197 2.04 4.34 -1.77
N SER A 198 1.70 3.31 -2.58
CA SER A 198 1.72 3.28 -4.05
C SER A 198 1.57 4.64 -4.74
N ASP A 199 2.70 5.14 -5.23
CA ASP A 199 2.87 6.43 -5.91
C ASP A 199 2.42 6.46 -7.39
N VAL A 200 1.93 5.34 -7.97
CA VAL A 200 1.69 5.25 -9.43
C VAL A 200 0.28 4.82 -9.83
N ILE A 201 -0.48 4.12 -8.98
CA ILE A 201 -1.79 3.57 -9.40
C ILE A 201 -2.96 4.55 -9.17
N MET A 202 -2.78 5.58 -8.32
CA MET A 202 -3.86 6.55 -8.06
C MET A 202 -3.84 7.83 -8.90
N THR A 203 -2.74 8.14 -9.60
CA THR A 203 -2.64 9.32 -10.47
C THR A 203 -3.64 9.28 -11.63
N GLY A 204 -3.99 8.10 -12.14
CA GLY A 204 -5.00 7.95 -13.21
C GLY A 204 -6.46 8.05 -12.75
N SER A 205 -6.78 7.93 -11.45
CA SER A 205 -8.18 7.95 -10.98
C SER A 205 -8.59 9.21 -10.24
N GLN A 206 -7.64 9.99 -9.71
CA GLN A 206 -7.94 11.27 -9.05
C GLN A 206 -7.83 12.50 -9.97
N SER A 207 -7.13 12.40 -11.12
CA SER A 207 -7.03 13.51 -12.08
C SER A 207 -8.34 13.83 -12.79
N ILE A 208 -9.29 12.88 -12.86
CA ILE A 208 -10.62 13.11 -13.47
C ILE A 208 -11.45 14.11 -12.63
N GLY A 209 -11.13 14.29 -11.33
CA GLY A 209 -11.84 15.23 -10.45
C GLY A 209 -11.26 16.65 -10.42
N SER A 210 -9.96 16.83 -10.65
CA SER A 210 -9.30 18.15 -10.51
C SER A 210 -9.12 18.93 -11.82
N LEU A 211 -9.49 18.35 -12.96
CA LEU A 211 -9.48 19.04 -14.26
C LEU A 211 -10.51 20.17 -14.37
N ALA A 212 -11.40 20.32 -13.39
CA ALA A 212 -12.38 21.40 -13.35
C ALA A 212 -11.81 22.75 -12.86
N GLU A 213 -10.60 22.79 -12.29
CA GLU A 213 -10.02 24.01 -11.68
C GLU A 213 -8.85 24.62 -12.47
N PHE A 214 -8.48 24.06 -13.63
CA PHE A 214 -7.38 24.54 -14.48
C PHE A 214 -7.85 25.05 -15.87
N ARG A 215 -9.02 25.69 -15.94
CA ARG A 215 -9.46 26.46 -17.12
C ARG A 215 -9.66 27.92 -16.79
#